data_AF-A0A351MIH6-F1
#
_entry.id   AF-A0A351MIH6-F1
#
_cell.length_a   1.000
_cell.length_b   1.000
_cell.length_c   1.000
_cell.angle_alpha   90.00
_cell.angle_beta   90.00
_cell.angle_gamma   90.00
#
_symmetry.space_group_name_H-M   'P 1'
#
loop_
_entity.id
_entity.type
_entity.pdbx_description
1 polymer ?
#
loop_
_entity_poly.entity_id
_entity_poly.type
_entity_poly.pdbx_seq_one_letter_code
_entity_poly.pdbx_strand_id
1 'polypeptide(L)'
;MGEDIAAALLDFEAQTGLRDWLNVYGIGNHGGGPTRTELDYFGELATLPIYPTLRWATARGWFETIAAQGADLPVVRDELNFEFTGCYTSQSLIKTANRHGENYLLEAETLAA
;
A
#
# COMPACT_ATOMS: atom_id res chain seq x y z
N MET A 1 9.18 14.84 6.61
CA MET A 1 9.92 14.21 5.50
C MET A 1 10.34 12.86 6.01
N GLY A 2 9.96 11.78 5.32
CA GLY A 2 10.31 10.43 5.76
C GLY A 2 11.82 10.24 5.85
N GLU A 3 12.25 9.22 6.59
CA GLU A 3 13.61 8.69 6.51
C GLU A 3 13.99 8.35 5.06
N ASP A 4 15.28 8.13 4.81
CA ASP A 4 15.87 7.85 3.49
C ASP A 4 14.95 6.98 2.61
N ILE A 5 14.38 7.60 1.57
CA ILE A 5 13.36 6.99 0.70
C ILE A 5 13.90 5.80 -0.10
N ALA A 6 15.22 5.62 -0.14
CA ALA A 6 15.91 4.50 -0.75
C ALA A 6 16.22 3.36 0.23
N ALA A 7 16.14 3.57 1.55
CA ALA A 7 16.49 2.52 2.51
C ALA A 7 15.61 1.27 2.33
N ALA A 8 14.31 1.46 2.10
CA ALA A 8 13.36 0.36 1.88
C ALA A 8 13.68 -0.47 0.61
N LEU A 9 14.37 0.10 -0.39
CA LEU A 9 14.80 -0.64 -1.57
C LEU A 9 15.79 -1.76 -1.20
N LEU A 10 16.67 -1.54 -0.21
CA LEU A 10 17.67 -2.53 0.20
C LEU A 10 17.01 -3.76 0.83
N ASP A 11 16.07 -3.54 1.74
CA ASP A 11 15.31 -4.63 2.36
C ASP A 11 14.43 -5.36 1.34
N PHE A 12 13.84 -4.61 0.40
CA PHE A 12 13.05 -5.17 -0.69
C PHE A 12 13.90 -6.05 -1.63
N GLU A 13 15.07 -5.59 -2.07
CA GLU A 13 15.98 -6.38 -2.91
C GLU A 13 16.45 -7.62 -2.16
N ALA A 14 16.79 -7.50 -0.87
CA ALA A 14 17.21 -8.64 -0.06
C ALA A 14 16.13 -9.72 0.08
N GLN A 15 14.85 -9.33 0.17
CA GLN A 15 13.72 -10.26 0.34
C GLN A 15 13.21 -10.85 -0.98
N THR A 16 13.32 -10.12 -2.09
CA THR A 16 12.64 -10.46 -3.35
C THR A 16 13.57 -10.68 -4.53
N GLY A 17 14.81 -10.21 -4.47
CA GLY A 17 15.74 -10.14 -5.60
C GLY A 17 15.36 -9.10 -6.67
N LEU A 18 14.26 -8.36 -6.49
CA LEU A 18 13.82 -7.32 -7.41
C LEU A 18 14.52 -5.98 -7.10
N ARG A 19 14.79 -5.19 -8.15
CA ARG A 19 15.57 -3.94 -8.04
C ARG A 19 14.77 -2.66 -8.20
N ASP A 20 13.50 -2.78 -8.56
CA ASP A 20 12.60 -1.64 -8.71
C ASP A 20 11.65 -1.61 -7.51
N TRP A 21 11.87 -0.68 -6.58
CA TRP A 21 11.00 -0.45 -5.42
C TRP A 21 9.94 0.60 -5.72
N LEU A 22 8.69 0.34 -5.31
CA LEU A 22 7.62 1.33 -5.38
C LEU A 22 7.59 2.14 -4.08
N ASN A 23 8.03 3.40 -4.15
CA ASN A 23 7.87 4.33 -3.05
C ASN A 23 6.49 4.99 -3.10
N VAL A 24 5.66 4.74 -2.08
CA VAL A 24 4.38 5.43 -1.87
C VAL A 24 4.62 6.62 -0.95
N TYR A 25 4.56 7.82 -1.51
CA TYR A 25 4.90 9.07 -0.83
C TYR A 25 3.67 9.93 -0.50
N GLY A 26 3.84 10.88 0.43
CA GLY A 26 2.78 11.77 0.91
C GLY A 26 2.48 11.61 2.41
N ILE A 27 1.66 12.53 2.93
CA ILE A 27 1.32 12.56 4.36
C ILE A 27 0.03 11.76 4.61
N GLY A 28 0.18 10.47 4.91
CA GLY A 28 -0.93 9.60 5.31
C GLY A 28 -1.55 9.96 6.66
N ASN A 29 -2.44 9.09 7.16
CA ASN A 29 -3.16 9.26 8.45
C ASN A 29 -3.99 10.54 8.50
N HIS A 30 -5.19 10.50 7.90
CA HIS A 30 -6.17 11.61 7.75
C HIS A 30 -6.19 12.32 6.38
N GLY A 31 -5.58 11.72 5.35
CA GLY A 31 -5.84 12.10 3.95
C GLY A 31 -4.98 13.26 3.40
N GLY A 32 -3.78 13.48 3.95
CA GLY A 32 -2.82 14.40 3.35
C GLY A 32 -2.24 13.84 2.05
N GLY A 33 -2.11 14.70 1.04
CA GLY A 33 -1.40 14.38 -0.19
C GLY A 33 0.11 14.56 -0.06
N PRO A 34 0.85 14.40 -1.17
CA PRO A 34 2.23 14.85 -1.26
C PRO A 34 2.32 16.36 -1.07
N THR A 35 3.39 16.80 -0.41
CA THR A 35 3.65 18.23 -0.21
C THR A 35 4.56 18.75 -1.32
N ARG A 36 4.49 20.06 -1.61
CA ARG A 36 5.42 20.68 -2.57
C ARG A 36 6.89 20.49 -2.15
N THR A 37 7.19 20.61 -0.86
CA THR A 37 8.52 20.38 -0.31
C THR A 37 9.03 18.96 -0.60
N GLU A 38 8.17 17.94 -0.52
CA GLU A 38 8.53 16.56 -0.84
C GLU A 38 8.82 16.37 -2.33
N LEU A 39 8.03 17.00 -3.21
CA LEU A 39 8.26 16.97 -4.66
C LEU A 39 9.58 17.65 -5.04
N ASP A 40 9.86 18.82 -4.47
CA ASP A 40 11.11 19.55 -4.69
C ASP A 40 12.31 18.71 -4.21
N TYR A 41 12.20 18.08 -3.04
CA TYR A 41 13.22 17.18 -2.49
C TYR A 41 13.51 15.97 -3.41
N PHE A 42 12.49 15.33 -3.97
CA PHE A 42 12.70 14.22 -4.93
C PHE A 42 13.37 14.71 -6.23
N GLY A 43 13.05 15.93 -6.65
CA GLY A 43 13.73 16.59 -7.77
C GLY A 43 15.23 16.74 -7.50
N GLU A 44 15.62 17.16 -6.30
CA GLU A 44 17.02 17.28 -5.89
C GLU A 44 17.71 15.90 -5.82
N LEU A 45 17.09 14.92 -5.17
CA LEU A 45 17.64 13.56 -5.06
C LEU A 45 17.89 12.91 -6.42
N ALA A 46 17.00 13.13 -7.39
CA ALA A 46 17.14 12.60 -8.74
C ALA A 46 18.39 13.13 -9.48
N THR A 47 19.02 14.20 -9.00
CA THR A 47 20.27 14.74 -9.58
C THR A 47 21.53 14.11 -9.01
N LEU A 48 21.44 13.36 -7.91
CA LEU A 48 22.59 12.81 -7.19
C LEU A 48 23.11 11.54 -7.89
N PRO A 49 24.38 11.50 -8.37
CA PRO A 49 24.89 10.35 -9.13
C PRO A 49 24.99 9.04 -8.35
N ILE A 50 25.09 9.13 -7.03
CA ILE A 50 25.20 7.99 -6.11
C ILE A 50 23.84 7.45 -5.65
N TYR A 51 22.75 8.13 -6.01
CA TYR A 51 21.40 7.78 -5.56
C TYR A 51 20.72 6.85 -6.57
N PRO A 52 19.79 5.96 -6.12
CA PRO A 52 19.00 5.17 -7.04
C PRO A 52 18.23 6.03 -8.06
N THR A 53 17.99 5.48 -9.25
CA THR A 53 17.22 6.19 -10.27
C THR A 53 15.77 6.36 -9.82
N LEU A 54 15.36 7.61 -9.60
CA LEU A 54 13.97 7.94 -9.30
C LEU A 54 13.15 8.08 -10.59
N ARG A 55 11.97 7.46 -10.62
CA ARG A 55 11.04 7.52 -11.75
C ARG A 55 9.63 7.81 -11.23
N TRP A 56 8.99 8.84 -11.80
CA TRP A 56 7.56 9.03 -11.61
C TRP A 56 6.81 7.90 -12.32
N ALA A 57 6.04 7.13 -11.57
CA ALA A 57 5.38 5.94 -12.06
C ALA A 57 3.96 5.81 -11.50
N THR A 58 3.20 4.89 -12.08
CA THR A 58 1.94 4.42 -11.52
C THR A 58 2.16 3.05 -10.88
N ALA A 59 1.30 2.67 -9.92
CA ALA A 59 1.35 1.33 -9.34
C ALA A 59 1.26 0.23 -10.42
N ARG A 60 0.40 0.43 -11.43
CA ARG A 60 0.29 -0.49 -12.58
C ARG A 60 1.62 -0.62 -13.34
N GLY A 61 2.23 0.50 -13.72
CA GLY A 61 3.50 0.48 -14.46
C GLY A 61 4.64 -0.16 -13.68
N TRP A 62 4.64 -0.01 -12.35
CA TRP A 62 5.57 -0.72 -11.49
C TRP A 62 5.34 -2.24 -11.50
N PHE A 63 4.09 -2.70 -11.31
CA PHE A 63 3.77 -4.14 -11.39
C PHE A 63 4.14 -4.75 -12.75
N GLU A 64 3.90 -4.05 -13.85
CA GLU A 64 4.33 -4.47 -15.19
C GLU A 64 5.86 -4.60 -15.28
N THR A 65 6.60 -3.64 -14.70
CA THR A 65 8.07 -3.64 -14.66
C THR A 65 8.62 -4.83 -13.89
N ILE A 66 8.12 -5.09 -12.68
CA ILE A 66 8.64 -6.19 -11.84
C ILE A 66 8.20 -7.57 -12.34
N ALA A 67 7.01 -7.68 -12.94
CA ALA A 67 6.54 -8.94 -13.52
C ALA A 67 7.45 -9.43 -14.66
N ALA A 68 8.02 -8.50 -15.44
CA ALA A 68 8.96 -8.82 -16.51
C ALA A 68 10.34 -9.31 -16.00
N GLN A 69 10.66 -9.12 -14.71
CA GLN A 69 11.94 -9.54 -14.13
C GLN A 69 11.97 -11.03 -13.76
N GLY A 70 10.80 -11.71 -13.71
CA GLY A 70 10.73 -13.16 -13.51
C GLY A 70 11.25 -13.65 -12.16
N ALA A 71 11.11 -12.85 -11.10
CA ALA A 71 11.52 -13.24 -9.75
C ALA A 71 10.65 -14.40 -9.21
N ASP A 72 11.31 -15.35 -8.53
CA ASP A 72 10.63 -16.42 -7.79
C ASP A 72 10.20 -15.88 -6.42
N LEU A 73 8.96 -15.43 -6.34
CA LEU A 73 8.41 -14.79 -5.15
C LEU A 73 7.69 -15.80 -4.25
N PRO A 74 7.73 -15.61 -2.91
CA PRO A 74 7.04 -16.50 -1.99
C PRO A 74 5.52 -16.46 -2.20
N VAL A 75 4.88 -17.62 -2.12
CA VAL A 75 3.42 -17.75 -2.13
C VAL A 75 2.91 -17.83 -0.70
N VAL A 76 2.16 -16.82 -0.27
CA VAL A 76 1.46 -16.80 1.02
C VAL A 76 0.05 -17.38 0.82
N ARG A 77 -0.31 -18.43 1.57
CA ARG A 77 -1.61 -19.13 1.45
C ARG A 77 -2.56 -18.90 2.63
N ASP A 78 -2.16 -18.04 3.56
CA ASP A 78 -2.91 -17.71 4.77
C ASP A 78 -3.57 -16.34 4.67
N GLU A 79 -4.40 -16.00 5.66
CA GLU A 79 -4.97 -14.66 5.79
C GLU A 79 -3.89 -13.61 6.10
N LEU A 80 -4.12 -12.38 5.63
CA LEU A 80 -3.27 -11.22 5.92
C LEU A 80 -3.98 -10.29 6.92
N ASN A 81 -3.20 -9.59 7.76
CA ASN A 81 -3.63 -8.55 8.74
C ASN A 81 -4.18 -9.04 10.09
N PHE A 82 -3.30 -9.51 10.99
CA PHE A 82 -3.66 -9.80 12.39
C PHE A 82 -3.36 -8.65 13.38
N GLU A 83 -2.91 -7.48 12.91
CA GLU A 83 -2.31 -6.42 13.74
C GLU A 83 -3.30 -5.72 14.70
N PHE A 84 -4.59 -5.64 14.35
CA PHE A 84 -5.57 -4.80 15.07
C PHE A 84 -6.74 -5.57 15.68
N THR A 85 -6.43 -6.62 16.45
CA THR A 85 -7.46 -7.51 17.03
C THR A 85 -8.51 -6.79 17.90
N GLY A 86 -8.14 -5.72 18.60
CA GLY A 86 -9.07 -4.91 19.40
C GLY A 86 -10.16 -4.21 18.57
N CYS A 87 -9.93 -3.97 17.28
CA CYS A 87 -10.94 -3.40 16.38
C CYS A 87 -12.09 -4.36 16.11
N TYR A 88 -11.91 -5.67 16.30
CA TYR A 88 -12.96 -6.67 16.09
C TYR A 88 -13.99 -6.74 17.23
N THR A 89 -13.60 -6.37 18.45
CA THR A 89 -14.48 -6.46 19.64
C THR A 89 -14.95 -5.11 20.16
N SER A 90 -14.17 -4.04 19.95
CA SER A 90 -14.59 -2.68 20.29
C SER A 90 -15.80 -2.21 19.46
N GLN A 91 -16.55 -1.24 19.96
CA GLN A 91 -17.71 -0.66 19.26
C GLN A 91 -18.74 -1.71 18.79
N SER A 92 -19.12 -2.63 19.67
CA SER A 92 -20.02 -3.76 19.35
C SER A 92 -21.38 -3.32 18.81
N LEU A 93 -21.93 -2.20 19.28
CA LEU A 93 -23.20 -1.67 18.79
C LEU A 93 -23.16 -1.33 17.29
N ILE A 94 -22.07 -0.72 16.82
CA ILE A 94 -21.89 -0.41 15.39
C ILE A 94 -21.80 -1.70 14.58
N LYS A 95 -21.10 -2.71 15.09
CA LYS A 95 -20.95 -4.01 14.43
C LYS A 95 -22.27 -4.77 14.34
N THR A 96 -23.06 -4.78 15.41
CA THR A 96 -24.41 -5.37 15.43
C THR A 96 -25.33 -4.66 14.44
N ALA A 97 -25.32 -3.33 14.42
CA ALA A 97 -26.11 -2.56 13.47
C ALA A 97 -25.70 -2.86 12.01
N ASN A 98 -24.40 -2.93 11.72
CA ASN A 98 -23.89 -3.32 10.40
C ASN A 98 -24.35 -4.72 10.00
N ARG A 99 -24.27 -5.70 10.91
CA ARG A 99 -24.72 -7.08 10.63
C ARG A 99 -26.21 -7.16 10.32
N HIS A 100 -27.04 -6.44 11.07
CA HIS A 100 -28.47 -6.34 10.75
C HIS A 100 -28.70 -5.66 9.40
N GLY A 101 -27.98 -4.59 9.10
CA GLY A 101 -28.06 -3.89 7.81
C GLY A 101 -27.71 -4.78 6.63
N GLU A 102 -26.63 -5.57 6.71
CA GLU A 102 -26.24 -6.57 5.70
C GLU A 102 -27.37 -7.58 5.46
N ASN A 103 -27.96 -8.14 6.53
CA ASN A 103 -29.05 -9.10 6.41
C ASN A 103 -30.31 -8.50 5.80
N TYR A 104 -30.71 -7.31 6.26
CA TYR A 104 -31.91 -6.64 5.75
C TYR A 104 -31.76 -6.23 4.29
N LEU A 105 -30.56 -5.84 3.85
CA LEU A 105 -30.30 -5.54 2.45
C LEU A 105 -30.49 -6.79 1.58
N LEU A 106 -29.93 -7.93 2.01
CA LEU A 106 -30.09 -9.20 1.30
C LEU A 106 -31.56 -9.66 1.26
N GLU A 107 -32.29 -9.53 2.37
CA GLU A 107 -33.72 -9.85 2.44
C GLU A 107 -34.53 -8.99 1.46
N ALA A 108 -34.25 -7.68 1.42
CA ALA A 108 -34.92 -6.75 0.51
C ALA A 108 -34.61 -7.08 -0.96
N GLU A 109 -33.35 -7.35 -1.31
CA GLU A 109 -32.94 -7.78 -2.65
C GLU A 109 -33.63 -9.08 -3.07
N THR A 110 -33.72 -10.06 -2.16
CA THR A 110 -34.37 -11.35 -2.42
C THR A 110 -35.87 -11.20 -2.63
N LEU A 111 -36.54 -10.33 -1.87
CA LEU A 111 -37.98 -10.07 -2.03
C LEU A 111 -38.30 -9.30 -3.32
N ALA A 112 -37.39 -8.46 -3.78
CA ALA A 112 -37.57 -7.64 -4.98
C ALA A 112 -37.28 -8.39 -6.30
N ALA A 113 -36.71 -9.60 -6.23
CA ALA A 113 -36.38 -10.46 -7.38
C ALA A 113 -37.57 -11.34 -7.82
#